data_AF-A0A2J9EVJ6-F1
#
_entry.id   AF-A0A2J9EVJ6-F1
#
_cell.length_a   1.000
_cell.length_b   1.000
_cell.length_c   1.000
_cell.angle_alpha   90.00
_cell.angle_beta   90.00
_cell.angle_gamma   90.00
#
_symmetry.space_group_name_H-M   'P 1'
#
loop_
_entity.id
_entity.type
_entity.pdbx_description
1 polymer ?
#
loop_
_entity_poly.entity_id
_entity_poly.type
_entity_poly.pdbx_seq_one_letter_code
_entity_poly.pdbx_strand_id
1 'polypeptide(L)'
;MGVYKGKSVDEAIENGLLDLNLKKEDAHIHVIEKGQAGIFGFFEKEAEVEITPLTAKELKLKKLAPYLSAGGFVILILFFILIGVSQNNKSNSSTSLSSSTNPSSVTEKSTEKTTKPSSTSKESSTSSSSQSSSTSSSSNSVETSSTSPSQSSTITIENNSEFQALLQTEDQSTITDFVQKYKGKTIEFDGNFADLAKVKSKYDILIHSGDYHPDEATGPNFKFIEINLISNPVFKPFNGENIRKGQNVHIKAKVGAYNATQDLIYLSPIEVSPR
;
A
#
# COMPACT_ATOMS: atom_id res chain seq x y z
N MET A 1 20.50 -28.93 13.32
CA MET A 1 20.30 -27.98 14.43
C MET A 1 20.90 -28.62 15.67
N GLY A 2 21.81 -27.94 16.34
CA GLY A 2 22.45 -28.42 17.57
C GLY A 2 22.20 -27.41 18.68
N VAL A 3 21.92 -27.91 19.89
CA VAL A 3 21.82 -27.07 21.10
C VAL A 3 23.14 -27.17 21.85
N TYR A 4 23.75 -26.03 22.10
CA TYR A 4 25.07 -25.91 22.69
C TYR A 4 24.99 -25.15 24.02
N LYS A 5 25.82 -25.57 24.97
CA LYS A 5 25.83 -25.03 26.33
C LYS A 5 27.16 -24.33 26.65
N GLY A 6 27.09 -23.36 27.55
CA GLY A 6 28.26 -22.62 28.04
C GLY A 6 27.94 -21.84 29.32
N LYS A 7 28.96 -21.31 29.99
CA LYS A 7 28.75 -20.48 31.20
C LYS A 7 28.18 -19.11 30.83
N SER A 8 28.33 -18.72 29.57
CA SER A 8 27.72 -17.54 28.97
C SER A 8 27.18 -17.86 27.58
N VAL A 9 26.30 -17.00 27.08
CA VAL A 9 25.79 -17.09 25.70
C VAL A 9 26.93 -17.08 24.68
N ASP A 10 27.95 -16.24 24.91
CA ASP A 10 29.08 -16.12 23.99
C ASP A 10 29.92 -17.41 23.96
N GLU A 11 30.13 -18.04 25.12
CA GLU A 11 30.83 -19.33 25.20
C GLU A 11 30.01 -20.46 24.54
N ALA A 12 28.69 -20.48 24.74
CA ALA A 12 27.80 -21.44 24.09
C ALA A 12 27.80 -21.27 22.56
N ILE A 13 27.84 -20.02 22.07
CA ILE A 13 27.97 -19.69 20.66
C ILE A 13 29.32 -20.15 20.11
N GLU A 14 30.42 -19.82 20.78
CA GLU A 14 31.77 -20.17 20.33
C GLU A 14 31.94 -21.68 20.24
N ASN A 15 31.53 -22.42 21.27
CA ASN A 15 31.57 -23.88 21.29
C ASN A 15 30.77 -24.48 20.12
N GLY A 16 29.56 -23.99 19.86
CA GLY A 16 28.73 -24.51 18.78
C GLY A 16 29.20 -24.13 17.38
N LEU A 17 29.79 -22.94 17.21
CA LEU A 17 30.39 -22.55 15.93
C LEU A 17 31.66 -23.36 15.62
N LEU A 18 32.49 -23.63 16.63
CA LEU A 18 33.67 -24.48 16.51
C LEU A 18 33.30 -25.93 16.19
N ASP A 19 32.34 -26.52 16.89
CA ASP A 19 31.87 -27.89 16.66
C ASP A 19 31.30 -28.09 15.26
N LEU A 20 30.54 -27.11 14.76
CA LEU A 20 29.99 -27.13 13.41
C LEU A 20 31.00 -26.70 12.34
N ASN A 21 32.19 -26.24 12.73
CA ASN A 21 33.20 -25.64 11.85
C ASN A 21 32.60 -24.52 10.97
N LEU A 22 31.77 -23.67 11.58
CA LEU A 22 31.06 -22.56 10.96
C LEU A 22 31.56 -21.22 11.50
N LYS A 23 31.37 -20.18 10.70
CA LYS A 23 31.53 -18.80 11.18
C LYS A 23 30.20 -18.26 11.68
N LYS A 24 30.24 -17.25 12.55
CA LYS A 24 29.05 -16.63 13.16
C LYS A 24 28.06 -16.13 12.11
N GLU A 25 28.58 -15.67 10.97
CA GLU A 25 27.83 -15.17 9.83
C GLU A 25 27.14 -16.26 8.98
N ASP A 26 27.52 -17.51 9.13
CA ASP A 26 27.00 -18.66 8.36
C ASP A 26 26.06 -19.55 9.20
N ALA A 27 25.67 -19.07 10.40
CA ALA A 27 24.74 -19.76 11.27
C ALA A 27 23.62 -18.84 11.79
N HIS A 28 22.43 -19.40 11.94
CA HIS A 28 21.37 -18.82 12.76
C HIS A 28 21.60 -19.22 14.20
N ILE A 29 21.70 -18.20 15.06
CA ILE A 29 21.95 -18.35 16.48
C ILE A 29 20.67 -17.94 17.22
N HIS A 30 20.05 -18.89 17.90
CA HIS A 30 18.89 -18.64 18.74
C HIS A 30 19.26 -18.88 20.20
N VAL A 31 19.21 -17.83 21.02
CA VAL A 31 19.50 -17.94 22.46
C VAL A 31 18.26 -18.48 23.15
N ILE A 32 18.34 -19.73 23.62
CA ILE A 32 17.28 -20.38 24.38
C ILE A 32 17.34 -19.90 25.84
N GLU A 33 18.55 -19.79 26.37
CA GLU A 33 18.79 -19.44 27.76
C GLU A 33 20.06 -18.61 27.92
N LYS A 34 19.98 -17.52 28.69
CA LYS A 34 21.07 -16.54 28.80
C LYS A 34 22.18 -16.91 29.78
N GLY A 35 22.03 -18.00 30.53
CA GLY A 35 22.91 -18.35 31.64
C GLY A 35 22.79 -17.35 32.79
N GLN A 36 22.92 -17.82 34.02
CA GLN A 36 22.84 -16.97 35.20
C GLN A 36 23.89 -17.40 36.22
N ALA A 37 24.76 -16.47 36.60
CA ALA A 37 25.69 -16.67 37.71
C ALA A 37 24.88 -16.68 39.02
N GLY A 38 24.98 -17.77 39.78
CA GLY A 38 24.29 -17.93 41.05
C GLY A 38 24.85 -16.99 42.12
N ILE A 39 24.01 -16.59 43.08
CA ILE A 39 24.50 -15.91 44.28
C ILE A 39 25.18 -16.95 45.18
N PHE A 40 26.48 -16.78 45.44
CA PHE A 40 27.29 -17.69 46.28
C PHE A 40 27.47 -19.13 45.74
N GLY A 41 27.46 -19.34 44.42
CA GLY A 41 27.67 -20.67 43.82
C GLY A 41 26.49 -21.63 43.96
N PHE A 42 25.37 -21.15 44.50
CA PHE A 42 24.10 -21.85 44.52
C PHE A 42 23.23 -21.29 43.40
N PHE A 43 22.73 -22.16 42.52
CA PHE A 43 21.87 -21.84 41.37
C PHE A 43 22.57 -21.21 40.15
N GLU A 44 23.75 -21.72 39.77
CA GLU A 44 24.29 -21.44 38.43
C GLU A 44 23.44 -22.14 37.36
N LYS A 45 23.01 -21.37 36.37
CA LYS A 45 22.30 -21.89 35.20
C LYS A 45 23.15 -21.66 33.96
N GLU A 46 23.38 -22.70 33.18
CA GLU A 46 24.16 -22.60 31.93
C GLU A 46 23.35 -21.86 30.86
N ALA A 47 24.05 -21.15 29.98
CA ALA A 47 23.46 -20.60 28.78
C ALA A 47 23.25 -21.72 27.75
N GLU A 48 22.12 -21.70 27.07
CA GLU A 48 21.79 -22.62 26.00
C GLU A 48 21.51 -21.84 24.72
N VAL A 49 22.14 -22.27 23.64
CA VAL A 49 22.05 -21.63 22.33
C VAL A 49 21.83 -22.70 21.28
N GLU A 50 20.80 -22.54 20.48
CA GLU A 50 20.58 -23.35 19.29
C GLU A 50 21.30 -22.72 18.10
N ILE A 51 22.12 -23.53 17.44
CA ILE A 51 22.84 -23.13 16.23
C ILE A 51 22.36 -23.98 15.07
N THR A 52 21.89 -23.30 14.03
CA THR A 52 21.45 -23.91 12.78
C THR A 52 22.27 -23.36 11.62
N PRO A 53 22.97 -24.22 10.84
CA PRO A 53 23.70 -23.80 9.66
C PRO A 53 22.77 -23.12 8.65
N LEU A 54 23.20 -22.02 8.03
CA LEU A 54 22.44 -21.42 6.94
C LEU A 54 22.36 -22.39 5.75
N THR A 55 21.18 -22.45 5.14
CA THR A 55 20.99 -23.26 3.92
C THR A 55 21.75 -22.62 2.75
N ALA A 56 22.24 -23.42 1.79
CA ALA A 56 23.00 -22.93 0.63
C ALA A 56 22.29 -21.81 -0.17
N LYS A 57 20.95 -21.75 -0.14
CA LYS A 57 20.16 -20.67 -0.76
C LYS A 57 20.29 -19.35 0.00
N GLU A 58 20.19 -19.38 1.33
CA GLU A 58 20.39 -18.23 2.22
C GLU A 58 21.81 -17.67 2.09
N LEU A 59 22.80 -18.56 2.01
CA LEU A 59 24.21 -18.21 1.85
C LEU A 59 24.47 -17.55 0.49
N LYS A 60 23.82 -18.04 -0.59
CA LYS A 60 23.88 -17.41 -1.93
C LYS A 60 23.20 -16.05 -1.96
N LEU A 61 22.05 -15.89 -1.30
CA LEU A 61 21.32 -14.63 -1.27
C LEU A 61 22.09 -13.55 -0.48
N LYS A 62 22.69 -13.92 0.65
CA LYS A 62 23.53 -13.03 1.46
C LYS A 62 24.79 -12.57 0.73
N LYS A 63 25.42 -13.45 -0.09
CA LYS A 63 26.55 -13.07 -0.95
C LYS A 63 26.15 -12.11 -2.09
N LEU A 64 24.88 -12.09 -2.49
CA LEU A 64 24.37 -11.19 -3.53
C LEU A 64 24.03 -9.79 -2.98
N ALA A 65 23.74 -9.67 -1.68
CA ALA A 65 23.38 -8.41 -1.03
C ALA A 65 24.36 -7.24 -1.28
N PRO A 66 25.70 -7.39 -1.20
CA PRO A 66 26.62 -6.28 -1.50
C PRO A 66 26.67 -5.90 -2.98
N TYR A 67 26.13 -6.72 -3.89
CA TYR A 67 26.04 -6.37 -5.31
C TYR A 67 24.75 -5.57 -5.62
N LEU A 68 23.78 -5.54 -4.71
CA LEU A 68 22.61 -4.68 -4.82
C LEU A 68 22.86 -3.25 -4.32
N SER A 69 24.00 -3.00 -3.65
CA SER A 69 24.43 -1.64 -3.31
C SER A 69 25.25 -1.04 -4.47
N ALA A 70 25.22 0.30 -4.55
CA ALA A 70 25.62 1.21 -5.65
C ALA A 70 26.59 0.73 -6.75
N GLY A 71 27.60 -0.09 -6.44
CA GLY A 71 28.56 -0.62 -7.43
C GLY A 71 27.97 -1.62 -8.43
N GLY A 72 27.02 -2.47 -8.02
CA GLY A 72 26.43 -3.44 -8.95
C GLY A 72 25.36 -2.83 -9.86
N PHE A 73 24.71 -1.74 -9.44
CA PHE A 73 23.77 -1.00 -10.29
C PHE A 73 24.51 -0.30 -11.43
N VAL A 74 25.70 0.25 -11.19
CA VAL A 74 26.54 0.86 -12.24
C VAL A 74 26.99 -0.17 -13.27
N ILE A 75 27.44 -1.36 -12.83
CA ILE A 75 27.84 -2.45 -13.75
C ILE A 75 26.64 -2.98 -14.54
N LEU A 76 25.46 -3.07 -13.92
CA LEU A 76 24.23 -3.54 -14.55
C LEU A 76 23.67 -2.51 -15.55
N ILE A 77 23.77 -1.21 -15.26
CA ILE A 77 23.48 -0.13 -16.22
C ILE A 77 24.46 -0.19 -17.41
N LEU A 78 25.75 -0.38 -17.18
CA LEU A 78 26.75 -0.48 -18.24
C LEU A 78 26.47 -1.67 -19.18
N PHE A 79 25.99 -2.78 -18.62
CA PHE A 79 25.57 -3.97 -19.37
C PHE A 79 24.35 -3.69 -20.26
N PHE A 80 23.37 -2.91 -19.80
CA PHE A 80 22.22 -2.49 -20.63
C PHE A 80 22.60 -1.50 -21.73
N ILE A 81 23.58 -0.61 -21.50
CA ILE A 81 24.10 0.30 -22.53
C ILE A 81 24.79 -0.48 -23.65
N LEU A 82 25.51 -1.55 -23.33
CA LEU A 82 26.13 -2.45 -24.32
C LEU A 82 25.10 -3.20 -25.18
N ILE A 83 23.94 -3.56 -24.61
CA ILE A 83 22.86 -4.25 -25.35
C ILE A 83 22.00 -3.26 -26.14
N GLY A 84 21.82 -2.02 -25.64
CA GLY A 84 20.96 -0.99 -26.23
C GLY A 84 21.46 -0.34 -27.51
N VAL A 85 22.72 -0.55 -27.90
CA VAL A 85 23.29 0.04 -29.14
C VAL A 85 22.88 -0.72 -30.42
N SER A 86 22.27 -1.91 -30.31
CA SER A 86 21.87 -2.71 -31.49
C SER A 86 20.44 -2.46 -32.01
N GLN A 87 19.70 -1.48 -31.48
CA GLN A 87 18.36 -1.12 -32.00
C GLN A 87 18.30 0.36 -32.37
N ASN A 88 19.13 0.78 -33.33
CA ASN A 88 18.95 2.05 -34.02
C ASN A 88 18.80 1.78 -35.53
N ASN A 89 17.56 1.78 -36.02
CA ASN A 89 17.23 2.18 -37.39
C ASN A 89 15.71 2.14 -37.63
N LYS A 90 15.01 3.26 -37.45
CA LYS A 90 14.13 3.87 -38.48
C LYS A 90 13.46 5.15 -37.95
N SER A 91 13.93 6.28 -38.47
CA SER A 91 13.16 7.48 -38.88
C SER A 91 12.35 8.29 -37.86
N ASN A 92 12.95 9.41 -37.44
CA ASN A 92 12.48 10.80 -37.62
C ASN A 92 10.97 11.07 -37.79
N SER A 93 10.40 11.92 -36.94
CA SER A 93 10.00 13.29 -37.33
C SER A 93 9.49 14.08 -36.13
N SER A 94 10.15 15.19 -35.85
CA SER A 94 9.71 16.31 -35.03
C SER A 94 8.47 17.02 -35.62
N THR A 95 7.65 17.68 -34.79
CA THR A 95 7.32 19.14 -34.86
C THR A 95 5.97 19.49 -34.20
N SER A 96 6.07 20.29 -33.13
CA SER A 96 5.23 21.40 -32.62
C SER A 96 3.71 21.32 -32.39
N LEU A 97 3.33 21.86 -31.23
CA LEU A 97 2.02 22.44 -30.85
C LEU A 97 1.51 23.50 -31.84
N SER A 98 0.20 23.53 -32.08
CA SER A 98 -0.63 24.74 -31.91
C SER A 98 -2.14 24.48 -32.04
N SER A 99 -2.87 25.33 -31.35
CA SER A 99 -4.30 25.37 -31.04
C SER A 99 -5.18 26.01 -32.13
N SER A 100 -6.50 25.79 -32.01
CA SER A 100 -7.61 26.75 -32.21
C SER A 100 -8.72 26.34 -33.21
N THR A 101 -9.85 25.92 -32.63
CA THR A 101 -11.22 26.50 -32.70
C THR A 101 -11.90 26.88 -34.05
N ASN A 102 -12.97 26.12 -34.34
CA ASN A 102 -14.32 26.49 -34.88
C ASN A 102 -14.54 26.87 -36.37
N PRO A 103 -15.82 26.90 -36.86
CA PRO A 103 -16.89 25.88 -36.88
C PRO A 103 -17.64 25.87 -38.27
N SER A 104 -18.86 25.31 -38.33
CA SER A 104 -19.88 25.38 -39.41
C SER A 104 -19.90 24.16 -40.35
N SER A 105 -20.87 23.24 -40.29
CA SER A 105 -22.34 23.28 -40.53
C SER A 105 -22.72 22.92 -41.97
N VAL A 106 -23.69 22.01 -42.09
CA VAL A 106 -24.82 21.90 -43.05
C VAL A 106 -25.03 20.41 -43.44
N THR A 107 -26.01 19.73 -42.82
CA THR A 107 -27.41 19.46 -43.26
C THR A 107 -27.46 18.39 -44.38
N GLU A 108 -28.08 17.23 -44.21
CA GLU A 108 -29.52 16.90 -44.36
C GLU A 108 -29.66 15.37 -44.13
N LYS A 109 -30.76 14.70 -43.77
CA LYS A 109 -32.17 15.02 -43.47
C LYS A 109 -32.84 13.65 -43.27
N SER A 110 -33.66 13.47 -42.23
CA SER A 110 -34.92 12.75 -42.38
C SER A 110 -35.89 13.19 -41.29
N THR A 111 -37.11 13.50 -41.73
CA THR A 111 -38.16 14.24 -41.05
C THR A 111 -39.43 13.41 -41.11
N GLU A 112 -40.10 13.24 -39.97
CA GLU A 112 -41.57 13.25 -39.82
C GLU A 112 -41.84 13.42 -38.31
N LYS A 113 -42.30 14.56 -37.74
CA LYS A 113 -43.57 15.32 -37.86
C LYS A 113 -44.80 14.42 -37.71
N THR A 114 -45.84 14.70 -36.92
CA THR A 114 -46.36 15.91 -36.23
C THR A 114 -47.59 15.41 -35.41
N THR A 115 -47.86 15.83 -34.17
CA THR A 115 -48.86 16.88 -33.83
C THR A 115 -48.85 17.28 -32.34
N LYS A 116 -48.76 18.59 -32.11
CA LYS A 116 -49.20 19.42 -30.95
C LYS A 116 -50.71 19.78 -31.17
N PRO A 117 -51.53 20.48 -30.32
CA PRO A 117 -51.39 21.26 -29.05
C PRO A 117 -52.38 20.82 -27.94
N SER A 118 -52.66 21.46 -26.79
CA SER A 118 -52.18 22.53 -25.88
C SER A 118 -53.21 22.58 -24.72
N SER A 119 -52.83 23.21 -23.59
CA SER A 119 -53.67 23.80 -22.53
C SER A 119 -54.31 22.85 -21.51
N THR A 120 -54.59 23.19 -20.25
CA THR A 120 -54.23 24.23 -19.26
C THR A 120 -55.20 23.94 -18.10
N SER A 121 -54.76 24.12 -16.84
CA SER A 121 -55.51 24.48 -15.60
C SER A 121 -54.95 23.69 -14.40
N LYS A 122 -54.26 24.32 -13.43
CA LYS A 122 -54.78 25.06 -12.26
C LYS A 122 -55.53 24.11 -11.32
N GLU A 123 -55.12 23.88 -10.07
CA GLU A 123 -55.05 24.75 -8.87
C GLU A 123 -54.50 23.85 -7.73
N SER A 124 -54.03 24.27 -6.55
CA SER A 124 -53.63 25.52 -5.92
C SER A 124 -53.13 25.15 -4.51
N SER A 125 -52.19 25.94 -3.99
CA SER A 125 -52.07 26.37 -2.57
C SER A 125 -51.89 25.31 -1.47
N THR A 126 -51.02 25.47 -0.47
CA THR A 126 -50.94 26.66 0.38
C THR A 126 -49.63 26.67 1.19
N SER A 127 -49.06 27.86 1.25
CA SER A 127 -47.98 28.38 2.09
C SER A 127 -48.17 28.24 3.60
N SER A 128 -47.06 28.19 4.36
CA SER A 128 -46.87 29.00 5.58
C SER A 128 -45.40 29.08 5.99
N SER A 129 -45.00 30.30 6.31
CA SER A 129 -43.68 30.86 6.60
C SER A 129 -43.38 30.97 8.11
N SER A 130 -42.10 31.21 8.44
CA SER A 130 -41.49 31.95 9.59
C SER A 130 -40.32 31.13 10.18
N GLN A 131 -39.04 31.52 10.15
CA GLN A 131 -38.27 32.76 10.41
C GLN A 131 -37.89 32.97 11.90
N SER A 132 -36.58 33.12 12.12
CA SER A 132 -35.85 33.66 13.29
C SER A 132 -35.72 32.74 14.52
N SER A 133 -34.62 32.69 15.29
CA SER A 133 -33.37 33.47 15.33
C SER A 133 -32.39 32.86 16.35
N SER A 134 -31.09 32.94 16.04
CA SER A 134 -29.89 33.09 16.91
C SER A 134 -29.92 32.71 18.40
N THR A 135 -28.86 32.03 18.86
CA THR A 135 -27.90 32.58 19.87
C THR A 135 -26.60 31.77 19.95
N SER A 136 -25.54 32.54 20.13
CA SER A 136 -24.13 32.25 20.45
C SER A 136 -23.87 31.26 21.58
N SER A 137 -22.73 30.55 21.53
CA SER A 137 -21.58 30.80 22.45
C SER A 137 -20.42 29.84 22.17
N SER A 138 -19.25 30.45 21.95
CA SER A 138 -17.94 29.81 21.95
C SER A 138 -17.54 29.37 23.36
N SER A 139 -16.87 28.22 23.47
CA SER A 139 -15.87 27.99 24.51
C SER A 139 -14.94 26.84 24.10
N ASN A 140 -13.67 27.21 23.91
CA ASN A 140 -12.52 26.32 23.82
C ASN A 140 -12.50 25.35 25.01
N SER A 141 -12.28 24.07 24.72
CA SER A 141 -11.66 23.13 25.65
C SER A 141 -10.59 22.38 24.88
N VAL A 142 -9.35 22.80 25.10
CA VAL A 142 -8.15 22.10 24.65
C VAL A 142 -7.96 20.93 25.61
N GLU A 143 -8.42 19.74 25.24
CA GLU A 143 -8.04 18.52 25.95
C GLU A 143 -6.97 17.77 25.15
N THR A 144 -5.74 18.08 25.52
CA THR A 144 -4.56 17.25 25.30
C THR A 144 -4.81 15.86 25.89
N SER A 145 -5.25 14.92 25.06
CA SER A 145 -5.33 13.50 25.41
C SER A 145 -4.06 12.79 24.94
N SER A 146 -3.04 12.84 25.79
CA SER A 146 -1.94 11.90 25.77
C SER A 146 -2.48 10.48 25.98
N THR A 147 -2.59 9.70 24.90
CA THR A 147 -3.04 8.30 24.95
C THR A 147 -1.86 7.34 24.80
N SER A 148 -1.60 6.59 25.86
CA SER A 148 -0.64 5.47 25.94
C SER A 148 -1.07 4.30 25.03
N PRO A 149 -0.15 3.53 24.41
CA PRO A 149 -0.46 2.72 23.23
C PRO A 149 -0.90 1.30 23.60
N SER A 150 -2.21 1.06 23.67
CA SER A 150 -2.77 -0.31 23.58
C SER A 150 -4.26 -0.30 23.23
N GLN A 151 -4.62 0.07 22.01
CA GLN A 151 -5.88 -0.34 21.34
C GLN A 151 -5.59 -0.37 19.83
N SER A 152 -5.90 -1.47 19.15
CA SER A 152 -5.84 -1.58 17.70
C SER A 152 -7.04 -0.86 17.07
N SER A 153 -7.04 0.47 17.13
CA SER A 153 -8.05 1.28 16.44
C SER A 153 -7.79 1.31 14.93
N THR A 154 -8.87 1.28 14.16
CA THR A 154 -8.83 1.55 12.72
C THR A 154 -8.48 3.02 12.49
N ILE A 155 -7.50 3.26 11.63
CA ILE A 155 -7.07 4.59 11.21
C ILE A 155 -8.01 5.06 10.08
N THR A 156 -8.63 6.22 10.25
CA THR A 156 -9.52 6.82 9.25
C THR A 156 -9.06 8.24 8.94
N ILE A 157 -9.64 8.85 7.91
CA ILE A 157 -9.32 10.23 7.50
C ILE A 157 -9.66 11.22 8.63
N GLU A 158 -10.71 10.94 9.40
CA GLU A 158 -11.25 11.81 10.44
C GLU A 158 -10.42 11.74 11.73
N ASN A 159 -9.78 10.59 12.02
CA ASN A 159 -9.09 10.36 13.28
C ASN A 159 -7.55 10.46 13.18
N ASN A 160 -7.01 10.64 11.97
CA ASN A 160 -5.58 10.67 11.73
C ASN A 160 -5.21 11.66 10.62
N SER A 161 -4.63 12.79 11.02
CA SER A 161 -4.19 13.85 10.10
C SER A 161 -3.02 13.43 9.19
N GLU A 162 -2.16 12.50 9.62
CA GLU A 162 -1.07 11.98 8.79
C GLU A 162 -1.62 11.11 7.66
N PHE A 163 -2.67 10.33 7.92
CA PHE A 163 -3.35 9.56 6.90
C PHE A 163 -4.09 10.47 5.93
N GLN A 164 -4.78 11.51 6.43
CA GLN A 164 -5.39 12.51 5.56
C GLN A 164 -4.36 13.18 4.64
N ALA A 165 -3.20 13.56 5.18
CA ALA A 165 -2.12 14.16 4.40
C ALA A 165 -1.52 13.18 3.39
N LEU A 166 -1.38 11.90 3.77
CA LEU A 166 -0.93 10.84 2.87
C LEU A 166 -1.83 10.77 1.63
N LEU A 167 -3.16 10.79 1.79
CA LEU A 167 -4.10 10.67 0.66
C LEU A 167 -4.04 11.86 -0.32
N GLN A 168 -3.26 12.90 -0.01
CA GLN A 168 -3.13 14.12 -0.82
C GLN A 168 -1.71 14.36 -1.34
N THR A 169 -0.77 13.43 -1.11
CA THR A 169 0.64 13.62 -1.45
C THR A 169 1.18 12.51 -2.36
N GLU A 170 2.12 12.87 -3.21
CA GLU A 170 2.97 11.95 -4.00
C GLU A 170 4.42 11.97 -3.49
N ASP A 171 4.69 12.67 -2.39
CA ASP A 171 6.03 12.77 -1.81
C ASP A 171 6.46 11.43 -1.19
N GLN A 172 7.49 10.82 -1.79
CA GLN A 172 7.96 9.49 -1.39
C GLN A 172 8.49 9.44 0.05
N SER A 173 9.03 10.55 0.58
CA SER A 173 9.49 10.61 1.97
C SER A 173 8.31 10.49 2.93
N THR A 174 7.27 11.30 2.71
CA THR A 174 6.03 11.28 3.49
C THR A 174 5.35 9.91 3.43
N ILE A 175 5.32 9.30 2.24
CA ILE A 175 4.78 7.95 2.04
C ILE A 175 5.61 6.92 2.83
N THR A 176 6.93 7.00 2.75
CA THR A 176 7.84 6.09 3.46
C THR A 176 7.66 6.17 4.96
N ASP A 177 7.63 7.39 5.52
CA ASP A 177 7.44 7.64 6.94
C ASP A 177 6.10 7.10 7.44
N PHE A 178 5.02 7.36 6.69
CA PHE A 178 3.69 6.84 7.01
C PHE A 178 3.68 5.31 7.01
N VAL A 179 4.17 4.69 5.94
CA VAL A 179 4.16 3.22 5.80
C VAL A 179 5.03 2.57 6.87
N GLN A 180 6.18 3.16 7.22
CA GLN A 180 7.02 2.64 8.31
C GLN A 180 6.34 2.73 9.66
N LYS A 181 5.69 3.85 9.96
CA LYS A 181 5.01 4.10 11.23
C LYS A 181 3.75 3.26 11.42
N TYR A 182 2.97 3.08 10.36
CA TYR A 182 1.66 2.42 10.40
C TYR A 182 1.65 1.02 9.82
N LYS A 183 2.82 0.43 9.52
CA LYS A 183 2.94 -0.93 9.01
C LYS A 183 2.14 -1.94 9.86
N GLY A 184 1.29 -2.71 9.21
CA GLY A 184 0.43 -3.71 9.83
C GLY A 184 -0.79 -3.15 10.57
N LYS A 185 -0.93 -1.83 10.70
CA LYS A 185 -2.15 -1.18 11.22
C LYS A 185 -3.25 -1.19 10.15
N THR A 186 -4.49 -1.17 10.62
CA THR A 186 -5.66 -1.11 9.74
C THR A 186 -5.98 0.33 9.40
N ILE A 187 -6.12 0.62 8.12
CA ILE A 187 -6.66 1.86 7.57
C ILE A 187 -8.04 1.60 6.95
N GLU A 188 -8.92 2.59 6.99
CA GLU A 188 -10.24 2.57 6.38
C GLU A 188 -10.48 3.88 5.64
N PHE A 189 -10.84 3.77 4.36
CA PHE A 189 -11.00 4.91 3.48
C PHE A 189 -11.87 4.55 2.26
N ASP A 190 -12.39 5.59 1.64
CA ASP A 190 -13.07 5.50 0.36
C ASP A 190 -12.06 5.64 -0.79
N GLY A 191 -12.20 4.80 -1.81
CA GLY A 191 -11.32 4.78 -2.96
C GLY A 191 -12.00 4.26 -4.21
N ASN A 192 -11.20 4.00 -5.24
CA ASN A 192 -11.67 3.42 -6.48
C ASN A 192 -10.69 2.39 -7.04
N PHE A 193 -11.19 1.43 -7.82
CA PHE A 193 -10.36 0.52 -8.59
C PHE A 193 -9.81 1.22 -9.84
N ALA A 194 -8.66 1.86 -9.72
CA ALA A 194 -8.03 2.63 -10.78
C ALA A 194 -7.53 1.75 -11.95
N ASP A 195 -7.09 0.52 -11.67
CA ASP A 195 -6.72 -0.44 -12.71
C ASP A 195 -6.82 -1.89 -12.24
N LEU A 196 -6.99 -2.81 -13.20
CA LEU A 196 -7.16 -4.24 -12.95
C LEU A 196 -6.25 -5.04 -13.88
N ALA A 197 -5.13 -5.52 -13.34
CA ALA A 197 -4.19 -6.34 -14.08
C ALA A 197 -4.39 -7.83 -13.76
N LYS A 198 -4.78 -8.62 -14.75
CA LYS A 198 -4.98 -10.07 -14.57
C LYS A 198 -3.65 -10.82 -14.62
N VAL A 199 -3.34 -11.56 -13.56
CA VAL A 199 -2.17 -12.44 -13.44
C VAL A 199 -2.66 -13.88 -13.24
N LYS A 200 -2.68 -14.66 -14.33
CA LYS A 200 -3.30 -16.00 -14.38
C LYS A 200 -4.78 -15.97 -13.98
N SER A 201 -5.14 -16.58 -12.85
CA SER A 201 -6.50 -16.59 -12.28
C SER A 201 -6.70 -15.53 -11.18
N LYS A 202 -5.71 -14.68 -10.93
CA LYS A 202 -5.70 -13.66 -9.89
C LYS A 202 -5.62 -12.26 -10.50
N TYR A 203 -5.83 -11.24 -9.68
CA TYR A 203 -5.76 -9.84 -10.07
C TYR A 203 -4.84 -9.04 -9.17
N ASP A 204 -4.02 -8.23 -9.80
CA ASP A 204 -3.39 -7.07 -9.21
C ASP A 204 -4.36 -5.88 -9.37
N ILE A 205 -4.75 -5.25 -8.28
CA ILE A 205 -5.77 -4.20 -8.25
C ILE A 205 -5.09 -2.90 -7.81
N LEU A 206 -5.00 -1.93 -8.72
CA LEU A 206 -4.53 -0.58 -8.42
C LEU A 206 -5.70 0.21 -7.84
N ILE A 207 -5.42 0.97 -6.78
CA ILE A 207 -6.41 1.73 -6.03
C ILE A 207 -5.90 3.15 -5.83
N HIS A 208 -6.77 4.13 -6.11
CA HIS A 208 -6.58 5.51 -5.68
C HIS A 208 -7.58 5.85 -4.57
N SER A 209 -7.26 6.83 -3.74
CA SER A 209 -8.19 7.39 -2.77
C SER A 209 -9.25 8.26 -3.43
N GLY A 210 -10.43 8.33 -2.81
CA GLY A 210 -11.56 9.12 -3.29
C GLY A 210 -12.29 8.48 -4.47
N ASP A 211 -13.27 9.22 -4.98
CA ASP A 211 -14.09 8.81 -6.11
C ASP A 211 -13.27 8.81 -7.40
N TYR A 212 -13.59 7.88 -8.30
CA TYR A 212 -12.92 7.75 -9.59
C TYR A 212 -13.11 9.00 -10.45
N HIS A 213 -11.99 9.50 -10.96
CA HIS A 213 -11.96 10.48 -12.03
C HIS A 213 -11.06 9.95 -13.16
N PRO A 214 -11.49 10.02 -14.44
CA PRO A 214 -10.74 9.42 -15.54
C PRO A 214 -9.40 10.11 -15.81
N ASP A 215 -9.32 11.41 -15.53
CA ASP A 215 -8.19 12.27 -15.87
C ASP A 215 -7.46 12.81 -14.63
N GLU A 216 -7.92 12.44 -13.43
CA GLU A 216 -7.37 12.96 -12.17
C GLU A 216 -7.20 11.81 -11.18
N ALA A 217 -6.04 11.79 -10.54
CA ALA A 217 -5.73 10.94 -9.41
C ALA A 217 -4.94 11.77 -8.41
N THR A 218 -5.20 11.57 -7.12
CA THR A 218 -4.52 12.30 -6.06
C THR A 218 -4.08 11.31 -4.99
N GLY A 219 -2.87 11.54 -4.47
CA GLY A 219 -2.29 10.72 -3.42
C GLY A 219 -1.50 9.53 -3.96
N PRO A 220 -1.04 8.62 -3.08
CA PRO A 220 -0.21 7.50 -3.47
C PRO A 220 -1.01 6.42 -4.18
N ASN A 221 -0.29 5.60 -4.94
CA ASN A 221 -0.85 4.42 -5.56
C ASN A 221 -0.92 3.28 -4.53
N PHE A 222 -2.14 2.83 -4.20
CA PHE A 222 -2.34 1.64 -3.39
C PHE A 222 -2.49 0.40 -4.27
N LYS A 223 -2.06 -0.76 -3.78
CA LYS A 223 -2.18 -2.01 -4.54
C LYS A 223 -2.56 -3.21 -3.68
N PHE A 224 -3.59 -3.92 -4.11
CA PHE A 224 -3.77 -5.33 -3.73
C PHE A 224 -3.08 -6.21 -4.75
N ILE A 225 -2.30 -7.17 -4.28
CA ILE A 225 -1.53 -8.08 -5.16
C ILE A 225 -2.19 -9.45 -5.18
N GLU A 226 -2.22 -10.06 -6.36
CA GLU A 226 -2.61 -11.47 -6.54
C GLU A 226 -3.93 -11.87 -5.82
N ILE A 227 -4.98 -11.05 -5.95
CA ILE A 227 -6.29 -11.33 -5.39
C ILE A 227 -7.05 -12.33 -6.25
N ASN A 228 -7.51 -13.43 -5.64
CA ASN A 228 -8.51 -14.29 -6.26
C ASN A 228 -9.92 -13.77 -5.93
N LEU A 229 -10.57 -13.11 -6.88
CA LEU A 229 -11.87 -12.47 -6.67
C LEU A 229 -12.99 -13.46 -6.34
N ILE A 230 -12.91 -14.69 -6.86
CA ILE A 230 -13.96 -15.71 -6.69
C ILE A 230 -13.84 -16.39 -5.33
N SER A 231 -12.62 -16.75 -4.93
CA SER A 231 -12.40 -17.49 -3.69
C SER A 231 -12.16 -16.61 -2.47
N ASN A 232 -11.78 -15.34 -2.65
CA ASN A 232 -11.52 -14.44 -1.52
C ASN A 232 -12.84 -13.89 -0.96
N PRO A 233 -13.21 -14.22 0.29
CA PRO A 233 -14.47 -13.78 0.89
C PRO A 233 -14.60 -12.27 1.01
N VAL A 234 -13.47 -11.53 1.04
CA VAL A 234 -13.45 -10.07 1.13
C VAL A 234 -14.14 -9.41 -0.06
N PHE A 235 -14.17 -10.10 -1.22
CA PHE A 235 -14.81 -9.60 -2.45
C PHE A 235 -16.21 -10.20 -2.69
N LYS A 236 -16.77 -10.96 -1.73
CA LYS A 236 -18.17 -11.42 -1.81
C LYS A 236 -19.21 -10.30 -1.99
N PRO A 237 -19.06 -9.09 -1.40
CA PRO A 237 -20.02 -8.00 -1.59
C PRO A 237 -20.23 -7.58 -3.05
N PHE A 238 -19.32 -7.94 -3.95
CA PHE A 238 -19.46 -7.71 -5.38
C PHE A 238 -20.36 -8.78 -6.06
N ASN A 239 -20.96 -9.71 -5.30
CA ASN A 239 -21.94 -10.71 -5.76
C ASN A 239 -21.49 -11.59 -6.94
N GLY A 240 -20.19 -11.76 -7.13
CA GLY A 240 -19.65 -12.44 -8.32
C GLY A 240 -19.72 -11.60 -9.60
N GLU A 241 -20.17 -10.35 -9.53
CA GLU A 241 -19.93 -9.38 -10.58
C GLU A 241 -18.43 -9.09 -10.65
N ASN A 242 -17.91 -9.06 -11.88
CA ASN A 242 -16.53 -8.67 -12.09
C ASN A 242 -16.36 -7.23 -11.62
N ILE A 243 -15.49 -7.02 -10.64
CA ILE A 243 -14.98 -5.69 -10.34
C ILE A 243 -14.54 -5.03 -11.66
N ARG A 244 -14.80 -3.74 -11.79
CA ARG A 244 -14.49 -2.97 -12.99
C ARG A 244 -13.57 -1.82 -12.65
N LYS A 245 -12.74 -1.44 -13.62
CA LYS A 245 -11.98 -0.20 -13.56
C LYS A 245 -12.94 0.98 -13.38
N GLY A 246 -12.56 1.90 -12.50
CA GLY A 246 -13.35 3.06 -12.10
C GLY A 246 -14.50 2.80 -11.13
N GLN A 247 -14.62 1.59 -10.58
CA GLN A 247 -15.60 1.32 -9.54
C GLN A 247 -15.19 2.00 -8.22
N ASN A 248 -16.06 2.84 -7.69
CA ASN A 248 -15.91 3.40 -6.34
C ASN A 248 -16.21 2.32 -5.29
N VAL A 249 -15.40 2.30 -4.24
CA VAL A 249 -15.38 1.28 -3.21
C VAL A 249 -15.05 1.86 -1.84
N HIS A 250 -15.55 1.20 -0.81
CA HIS A 250 -15.14 1.42 0.57
C HIS A 250 -14.15 0.32 0.95
N ILE A 251 -13.01 0.70 1.53
CA ILE A 251 -11.88 -0.21 1.76
C ILE A 251 -11.47 -0.14 3.23
N LYS A 252 -11.35 -1.33 3.85
CA LYS A 252 -10.63 -1.54 5.11
C LYS A 252 -9.49 -2.51 4.87
N ALA A 253 -8.25 -2.10 5.13
CA ALA A 253 -7.07 -2.89 4.80
C ALA A 253 -5.92 -2.66 5.79
N LYS A 254 -5.00 -3.64 5.89
CA LYS A 254 -3.73 -3.45 6.60
C LYS A 254 -2.70 -2.79 5.71
N VAL A 255 -1.97 -1.82 6.26
CA VAL A 255 -0.81 -1.20 5.61
C VAL A 255 0.32 -2.24 5.48
N GLY A 256 0.77 -2.47 4.26
CA GLY A 256 1.85 -3.40 3.94
C GLY A 256 3.21 -2.70 3.79
N ALA A 257 3.93 -3.05 2.74
CA ALA A 257 5.22 -2.44 2.39
C ALA A 257 5.04 -1.37 1.30
N TYR A 258 5.98 -0.44 1.22
CA TYR A 258 6.08 0.53 0.12
C TYR A 258 7.19 0.12 -0.84
N ASN A 259 6.92 0.16 -2.14
CA ASN A 259 7.91 0.01 -3.19
C ASN A 259 8.18 1.37 -3.82
N ALA A 260 9.25 2.04 -3.38
CA ALA A 260 9.65 3.36 -3.89
C ALA A 260 10.01 3.38 -5.38
N THR A 261 10.46 2.25 -5.95
CA THR A 261 10.78 2.19 -7.38
C THR A 261 9.54 2.19 -8.26
N GLN A 262 8.44 1.61 -7.78
CA GLN A 262 7.16 1.56 -8.50
C GLN A 262 6.16 2.59 -7.98
N ASP A 263 6.51 3.32 -6.92
CA ASP A 263 5.64 4.18 -6.14
C ASP A 263 4.33 3.49 -5.70
N LEU A 264 4.44 2.27 -5.15
CA LEU A 264 3.27 1.46 -4.75
C LEU A 264 3.25 1.15 -3.26
N ILE A 265 2.16 1.50 -2.59
CA ILE A 265 1.85 1.05 -1.23
C ILE A 265 1.04 -0.25 -1.33
N TYR A 266 1.61 -1.35 -0.86
CA TYR A 266 0.88 -2.61 -0.80
C TYR A 266 -0.07 -2.64 0.39
N LEU A 267 -1.29 -3.09 0.15
CA LEU A 267 -2.31 -3.26 1.18
C LEU A 267 -2.75 -4.72 1.26
N SER A 268 -3.15 -5.17 2.44
CA SER A 268 -3.82 -6.46 2.64
C SER A 268 -5.29 -6.24 2.95
N PRO A 269 -6.23 -6.60 2.05
CA PRO A 269 -7.64 -6.28 2.22
C PRO A 269 -8.26 -7.07 3.38
N ILE A 270 -9.08 -6.38 4.18
CA ILE A 270 -9.90 -6.97 5.26
C ILE A 270 -11.38 -6.93 4.86
N GLU A 271 -11.85 -5.77 4.41
CA GLU A 271 -13.21 -5.57 3.89
C GLU A 271 -13.11 -4.68 2.65
N VAL A 272 -13.84 -5.03 1.60
CA VAL A 272 -13.99 -4.19 0.41
C VAL A 272 -15.42 -4.31 -0.08
N SER A 273 -16.11 -3.18 -0.24
CA SER A 273 -17.49 -3.15 -0.70
C SER A 273 -17.71 -2.07 -1.75
N PRO A 274 -18.68 -2.26 -2.67
CA PRO A 274 -19.15 -1.18 -3.53
C PRO A 274 -19.63 0.02 -2.71
N ARG A 275 -19.46 1.22 -3.26
CA ARG A 275 -20.13 2.46 -2.83
C ARG A 275 -21.18 2.86 -3.86
#